data_AF-A0A0D6JXU9-F1
#
_entry.id   AF-A0A0D6JXU9-F1
#
_cell.length_a   1.000
_cell.length_b   1.000
_cell.length_c   1.000
_cell.angle_alpha   90.00
_cell.angle_beta   90.00
_cell.angle_gamma   90.00
#
_symmetry.space_group_name_H-M   'P 1'
#
loop_
_entity.id
_entity.type
_entity.pdbx_description
1 polymer ?
#
loop_
_entity_poly.entity_id
_entity_poly.type
_entity_poly.pdbx_seq_one_letter_code
_entity_poly.pdbx_strand_id
1 'polypeptide(L)' 'MLRALLAAFGLVELLFPDKLVAAMTRLAYEDGGEMTAKPWVTTAARVEGATLLLVALVGLRGRCGGDGEGEDEDE' A
#
# COMPACT_ATOMS: atom_id res chain seq x y z
N MET A 1 7.58 1.71 12.45
CA MET A 1 7.80 0.99 11.17
C MET A 1 6.49 0.58 10.48
N LEU A 2 5.69 -0.37 11.02
CA LEU A 2 4.49 -0.91 10.34
C LEU A 2 3.50 0.14 9.79
N ARG A 3 3.21 1.20 10.53
CA ARG A 3 2.29 2.27 10.08
C ARG A 3 2.81 3.05 8.88
N ALA A 4 4.11 3.32 8.83
CA ALA A 4 4.73 4.01 7.69
C ALA A 4 4.69 3.12 6.44
N LEU A 5 4.90 1.81 6.62
CA LEU A 5 4.75 0.83 5.55
C LEU A 5 3.31 0.76 5.05
N LEU A 6 2.31 0.73 5.94
CA LEU A 6 0.89 0.74 5.56
C LEU A 6 0.49 2.04 4.84
N ALA A 7 0.99 3.20 5.30
CA ALA A 7 0.76 4.47 4.64
C ALA A 7 1.41 4.52 3.25
N ALA A 8 2.66 4.08 3.12
CA ALA A 8 3.36 4.05 1.84
C ALA A 8 2.67 3.07 0.87
N PHE A 9 2.34 1.87 1.33
CA PHE A 9 1.65 0.87 0.52
C PHE A 9 0.26 1.35 0.09
N GLY A 10 -0.54 1.85 1.03
CA GLY A 10 -1.86 2.39 0.74
C GLY A 10 -1.82 3.58 -0.23
N LEU A 11 -0.81 4.43 -0.14
CA LEU A 11 -0.61 5.55 -1.07
C LEU A 11 -0.26 5.04 -2.49
N VAL A 12 0.68 4.12 -2.60
CA VAL A 12 1.09 3.55 -3.89
C VAL A 12 -0.09 2.84 -4.56
N GLU A 13 -0.84 2.05 -3.81
CA GLU A 13 -2.00 1.32 -4.32
C GLU A 13 -3.15 2.25 -4.74
N LEU A 14 -3.34 3.36 -4.01
CA LEU A 14 -4.33 4.37 -4.36
C LEU A 14 -3.97 5.14 -5.65
N LEU A 15 -2.70 5.51 -5.82
CA LEU A 15 -2.24 6.34 -6.95
C LEU A 15 -1.95 5.50 -8.20
N PHE A 16 -1.40 4.30 -8.03
CA PHE A 16 -0.92 3.46 -9.13
C PHE A 16 -1.50 2.04 -9.08
N PRO A 17 -2.84 1.87 -9.00
CA PRO A 17 -3.47 0.57 -8.84
C PRO A 17 -3.15 -0.38 -10.00
N ASP A 18 -3.16 0.12 -11.24
CA ASP A 18 -2.93 -0.71 -12.43
C ASP A 18 -1.50 -1.28 -12.47
N LYS A 19 -0.52 -0.51 -12.01
CA LYS A 19 0.88 -0.94 -11.95
C LYS A 19 1.09 -2.00 -10.88
N LEU A 20 0.47 -1.83 -9.73
CA LEU A 20 0.55 -2.79 -8.63
C LEU A 20 -0.11 -4.12 -9.01
N VAL A 21 -1.34 -4.07 -9.53
CA VAL A 21 -2.08 -5.26 -9.98
C VAL A 21 -1.30 -6.00 -11.07
N ALA A 22 -0.75 -5.29 -12.05
CA ALA A 22 0.07 -5.93 -13.10
C ALA A 22 1.34 -6.58 -12.54
N ALA A 23 2.04 -5.91 -11.63
CA ALA A 23 3.25 -6.46 -11.00
C ALA A 23 2.94 -7.71 -10.17
N MET A 24 1.90 -7.66 -9.34
CA MET A 24 1.46 -8.79 -8.51
C MET A 24 0.98 -9.96 -9.37
N THR A 25 0.25 -9.69 -10.45
CA THR A 25 -0.22 -10.73 -11.37
C THR A 25 0.95 -11.43 -12.06
N ARG A 26 1.94 -10.67 -12.54
CA ARG A 26 3.15 -11.23 -13.14
C ARG A 26 4.04 -11.99 -12.14
N LEU A 27 4.00 -11.62 -10.86
CA LEU A 27 4.74 -12.30 -9.82
C LEU A 27 4.06 -13.61 -9.37
N ALA A 28 2.73 -13.62 -9.31
CA ALA A 28 1.94 -14.74 -8.81
C ALA A 28 1.68 -15.83 -9.86
N TYR A 29 1.69 -15.47 -11.14
CA TYR A 29 1.34 -16.37 -12.24
C TYR A 29 2.44 -16.44 -13.29
N GLU A 30 2.75 -17.65 -13.75
CA GLU A 30 3.74 -17.94 -14.80
C GLU A 30 3.41 -17.16 -16.10
N ASP A 31 2.13 -17.10 -16.48
CA ASP A 31 1.62 -16.37 -17.66
C ASP A 31 0.97 -15.01 -17.31
N GLY A 32 1.35 -14.41 -16.18
CA GLY A 32 0.68 -13.21 -15.66
C GLY A 32 0.74 -11.97 -16.57
N GLY A 33 1.57 -11.97 -17.62
CA GLY A 33 1.62 -10.91 -18.63
C GLY A 33 0.48 -10.95 -19.65
N GLU A 34 -0.18 -12.09 -19.82
CA GLU A 34 -1.33 -12.27 -20.72
C GLU A 34 -2.67 -12.06 -19.99
N MET A 35 -2.63 -12.01 -18.65
CA MET A 35 -3.81 -11.83 -17.82
C MET A 35 -4.26 -10.37 -17.79
N THR A 36 -5.53 -10.14 -18.17
CA THR A 36 -6.16 -8.82 -18.07
C THR A 36 -7.04 -8.75 -16.83
N ALA A 37 -6.74 -7.82 -15.92
CA ALA A 37 -7.57 -7.59 -14.74
C ALA A 37 -8.96 -7.05 -15.15
N LYS A 38 -10.01 -7.49 -14.45
CA LYS A 38 -11.36 -6.95 -14.68
C LYS A 38 -11.38 -5.46 -14.30
N PRO A 39 -12.21 -4.60 -14.95
CA PRO A 39 -12.21 -3.15 -14.71
C PRO A 39 -12.50 -2.74 -13.26
N TRP A 40 -13.24 -3.56 -12.52
CA TRP A 40 -13.54 -3.31 -11.10
C TRP A 40 -12.35 -3.58 -10.18
N VAL A 41 -11.33 -4.34 -10.62
CA VAL A 41 -10.14 -4.68 -9.81
C VAL A 41 -9.33 -3.41 -9.50
N THR A 42 -9.14 -2.54 -10.48
CA THR A 42 -8.50 -1.23 -10.27
C THR A 42 -9.28 -0.39 -9.27
N THR A 43 -10.61 -0.47 -9.28
CA THR A 43 -11.47 0.24 -8.33
C THR A 43 -11.35 -0.35 -6.92
N ALA A 44 -11.34 -1.68 -6.81
CA ALA A 44 -11.16 -2.38 -5.54
C ALA A 44 -9.78 -2.07 -4.91
N ALA A 45 -8.71 -2.11 -5.72
CA ALA A 45 -7.36 -1.75 -5.29
C ALA A 45 -7.32 -0.31 -4.75
N ARG A 46 -7.93 0.66 -5.45
CA ARG A 46 -8.02 2.04 -4.93
C ARG A 46 -8.74 2.12 -3.58
N VAL A 47 -9.81 1.36 -3.38
CA VAL A 47 -10.55 1.32 -2.11
C VAL A 47 -9.70 0.70 -1.00
N GLU A 48 -8.96 -0.37 -1.31
CA GLU A 48 -8.02 -1.01 -0.38
C GLU A 48 -6.91 -0.04 0.02
N GLY A 49 -6.25 0.59 -0.96
CA GLY A 49 -5.21 1.59 -0.72
C GLY A 49 -5.70 2.77 0.11
N ALA A 50 -6.89 3.30 -0.20
CA ALA A 50 -7.53 4.34 0.61
C ALA A 50 -7.81 3.88 2.05
N THR A 51 -8.27 2.63 2.23
CA THR A 51 -8.55 2.06 3.55
C THR A 51 -7.27 1.91 4.37
N LEU A 52 -6.20 1.37 3.77
CA LEU A 52 -4.89 1.24 4.42
C LEU A 52 -4.32 2.60 4.81
N LEU A 53 -4.41 3.58 3.91
CA LEU A 53 -3.96 4.94 4.15
C LEU A 53 -4.75 5.61 5.28
N LEU A 54 -6.07 5.43 5.31
CA LEU A 54 -6.93 5.94 6.38
C LEU A 54 -6.63 5.26 7.72
N VAL A 55 -6.44 3.93 7.75
CA VAL A 55 -6.06 3.20 8.96
C VAL A 55 -4.72 3.71 9.50
N ALA A 56 -3.74 3.91 8.62
CA ALA A 56 -2.44 4.46 9.00
C ALA A 56 -2.56 5.90 9.56
N LEU A 57 -3.39 6.75 8.94
CA LEU A 57 -3.61 8.14 9.35
C LEU A 57 -4.43 8.28 10.64
N VAL A 58 -5.49 7.48 10.81
CA VAL A 58 -6.27 7.43 12.05
C VAL A 58 -5.41 6.90 13.19
N GLY A 59 -4.58 5.89 12.91
CA GLY A 59 -3.55 5.41 13.83
C GLY A 59 -2.50 6.48 14.19
N LEU A 60 -2.25 7.46 13.30
CA LEU A 60 -1.37 8.60 13.54
C LEU A 60 -2.04 9.69 14.38
N ARG A 61 -3.34 9.96 14.18
CA ARG A 61 -4.12 10.90 15.01
C ARG A 61 -4.21 10.48 16.48
N GLY A 62 -4.19 9.18 16.76
CA GLY A 62 -4.03 8.67 18.13
C GLY A 62 -2.62 8.88 18.72
N ARG A 63 -1.66 9.35 17.91
CA ARG A 63 -0.24 9.44 18.23
C ARG A 63 0.37 10.82 18.01
N CYS A 64 -0.44 11.88 17.88
CA CYS A 64 0.01 13.27 18.15
C CYS A 64 0.39 13.49 19.63
N GLY A 65 1.00 12.48 20.27
CA GLY A 65 1.55 12.49 21.61
C GLY A 65 2.73 11.51 21.75
N GLY A 66 3.50 11.27 20.69
CA GLY A 66 4.68 10.40 20.78
C GLY A 66 5.57 10.48 19.55
N ASP A 67 6.73 11.07 19.77
CA ASP A 67 7.71 11.63 18.86
C ASP A 67 8.31 10.68 17.81
N GLY A 68 9.00 11.30 16.85
CA GLY A 68 9.85 10.63 15.88
C GLY A 68 11.18 10.21 16.49
N GLU A 69 11.62 9.01 16.11
CA GLU A 69 12.98 8.51 16.15
C GLU A 69 13.07 7.69 14.83
N GLY A 70 13.84 8.04 13.79
CA GLY A 70 15.22 8.59 13.82
C GLY A 70 16.09 7.49 14.40
N GLU A 71 16.47 6.50 13.59
CA GLU A 71 17.88 6.25 13.19
C GLU A 71 18.71 5.65 14.34
N ASP A 72 19.66 4.78 13.99
CA ASP A 72 20.71 4.19 14.84
C ASP A 72 20.39 2.81 15.46
N GLU A 73 20.78 1.75 14.73
CA GLU A 73 21.37 0.55 15.33
C GLU A 73 22.60 0.14 14.49
N ASP A 74 23.71 0.86 14.71
CA ASP A 74 25.07 0.32 14.51
C ASP A 74 25.58 -0.09 15.90
N GLU A 75 25.71 -1.40 16.16
CA GLU A 75 26.75 -1.97 17.04
C GLU A 75 27.11 -3.41 16.64
#